data_AF-A0A511B9M0-F1
#
_entry.id   AF-A0A511B9M0-F1
#
_cell.length_a   1.000
_cell.length_b   1.000
_cell.length_c   1.000
_cell.angle_alpha   90.00
_cell.angle_beta   90.00
_cell.angle_gamma   90.00
#
_symmetry.space_group_name_H-M   'P 1'
#
loop_
_entity.id
_entity.type
_entity.pdbx_description
1 polymer ?
#
loop_
_entity_poly.entity_id
_entity_poly.type
_entity_poly.pdbx_seq_one_letter_code
_entity_poly.pdbx_strand_id
1 'polypeptide(L)'
;MTVILPAKQNDPLLEALVQKIGCERPEIVNVQPDNNLKVGYCWFNAYAKANSIQNGEVINGWAFWMIDTGIVAQHHAVCKIDGVMIDFTPNQAESDFILFSISDRHRYDYVNAKAYLSLLIDNSGYITIRDRNNQAVTPPNGIGPYRQIVSEEERSVIRRLVPHFMGSGIQ
;
A
#
# COMPACT_ATOMS: atom_id res chain seq x y z
N MET A 1 -7.07 -0.92 22.84
CA MET A 1 -6.14 -0.42 21.82
C MET A 1 -5.88 -1.59 20.90
N THR A 2 -6.22 -1.50 19.61
CA THR A 2 -5.99 -2.61 18.67
C THR A 2 -4.50 -2.74 18.43
N VAL A 3 -3.94 -3.93 18.64
CA VAL A 3 -2.54 -4.20 18.35
C VAL A 3 -2.41 -4.33 16.83
N ILE A 4 -1.44 -3.63 16.24
CA ILE A 4 -1.10 -3.73 14.82
C ILE A 4 0.33 -4.21 14.73
N LEU A 5 0.56 -5.33 14.06
CA LEU A 5 1.89 -5.90 13.83
C LEU A 5 2.04 -6.28 12.36
N PRO A 6 3.25 -6.30 11.79
CA PRO A 6 3.48 -6.90 10.48
C PRO A 6 3.02 -8.36 10.46
N ALA A 7 2.39 -8.79 9.37
CA ALA A 7 1.99 -10.19 9.24
C ALA A 7 3.20 -11.14 9.24
N LYS A 8 2.97 -12.37 9.69
CA LYS A 8 3.99 -13.42 9.71
C LYS A 8 3.99 -14.16 8.38
N GLN A 9 5.18 -14.50 7.90
CA GLN A 9 5.31 -15.42 6.76
C GLN A 9 4.69 -16.79 7.10
N ASN A 10 4.10 -17.43 6.10
CA ASN A 10 3.47 -18.76 6.18
C ASN A 10 2.24 -18.81 7.13
N ASP A 11 1.57 -17.68 7.37
CA ASP A 11 0.27 -17.66 8.02
C ASP A 11 -0.84 -18.13 7.04
N PRO A 12 -1.68 -19.12 7.40
CA PRO A 12 -2.72 -19.63 6.49
C PRO A 12 -3.73 -18.56 6.03
N LEU A 13 -4.06 -17.58 6.88
CA LEU A 13 -4.96 -16.49 6.51
C LEU A 13 -4.29 -15.54 5.51
N LEU A 14 -2.97 -15.32 5.67
CA LEU A 14 -2.19 -14.56 4.71
C LEU A 14 -2.16 -15.27 3.35
N GLU A 15 -1.91 -16.58 3.32
CA GLU A 15 -1.88 -17.36 2.09
C GLU A 15 -3.23 -17.29 1.35
N ALA A 16 -4.34 -17.46 2.08
CA ALA A 16 -5.68 -17.33 1.53
C ALA A 16 -5.94 -15.92 0.97
N LEU A 17 -5.48 -14.88 1.67
CA LEU A 17 -5.66 -13.50 1.25
C LEU A 17 -4.81 -13.15 0.03
N VAL A 18 -3.55 -13.59 -0.02
CA VAL A 18 -2.64 -13.45 -1.18
C VAL A 18 -3.23 -14.14 -2.41
N GLN A 19 -3.72 -15.37 -2.25
CA GLN A 19 -4.38 -16.10 -3.33
C GLN A 19 -5.64 -15.37 -3.83
N LYS A 20 -6.44 -14.79 -2.92
CA LYS A 20 -7.62 -14.02 -3.27
C LYS A 20 -7.29 -12.74 -4.04
N ILE A 21 -6.23 -12.04 -3.63
CA ILE A 21 -5.76 -10.81 -4.27
C ILE A 21 -5.13 -11.13 -5.65
N GLY A 22 -4.49 -12.28 -5.78
CA GLY A 22 -3.74 -12.65 -6.99
C GLY A 22 -2.48 -11.81 -7.17
N CYS A 23 -1.80 -11.49 -6.06
CA CYS A 23 -0.49 -10.84 -6.05
C CYS A 23 0.65 -11.88 -5.95
N GLU A 24 1.89 -11.41 -5.99
CA GLU A 24 3.07 -12.26 -5.84
C GLU A 24 3.22 -12.80 -4.39
N ARG A 25 4.29 -13.56 -4.15
CA ARG A 25 4.59 -14.02 -2.80
C ARG A 25 5.06 -12.83 -1.95
N PRO A 26 4.53 -12.64 -0.73
CA PRO A 26 5.02 -11.58 0.13
C PRO A 26 6.46 -11.82 0.60
N GLU A 27 7.24 -10.74 0.64
CA GLU A 27 8.61 -10.69 1.13
C GLU A 27 8.77 -9.65 2.23
N ILE A 28 9.84 -9.76 3.00
CA ILE A 28 10.16 -8.82 4.06
C ILE A 28 10.80 -7.59 3.43
N VAL A 29 10.23 -6.42 3.68
CA VAL A 29 10.77 -5.12 3.27
C VAL A 29 11.14 -4.34 4.52
N ASN A 30 12.38 -3.84 4.57
CA ASN A 30 12.85 -3.01 5.67
C ASN A 30 12.15 -1.66 5.66
N VAL A 31 11.80 -1.18 6.85
CA VAL A 31 11.26 0.15 7.08
C VAL A 31 12.38 1.06 7.56
N GLN A 32 12.59 2.16 6.86
CA GLN A 32 13.54 3.21 7.23
C GLN A 32 12.76 4.53 7.26
N PRO A 33 12.03 4.80 8.35
CA PRO A 33 11.09 5.91 8.37
C PRO A 33 11.84 7.23 8.23
N ASP A 34 11.44 8.05 7.26
CA ASP A 34 11.93 9.41 7.13
C ASP A 34 10.99 10.33 7.93
N ASN A 35 11.53 11.02 8.94
CA ASN A 35 10.76 11.84 9.87
C ASN A 35 10.01 13.00 9.20
N ASN A 36 10.35 13.34 7.96
CA ASN A 36 9.66 14.38 7.19
C ASN A 36 8.45 13.83 6.41
N LEU A 37 8.23 12.51 6.43
CA LEU A 37 7.16 11.84 5.69
C LEU A 37 5.96 11.56 6.59
N LYS A 38 4.77 11.54 5.99
CA LYS A 38 3.50 11.45 6.70
C LYS A 38 3.06 9.99 6.84
N VAL A 39 2.59 9.60 8.04
CA VAL A 39 1.97 8.29 8.28
C VAL A 39 0.77 8.09 7.36
N GLY A 40 0.67 6.93 6.73
CA GLY A 40 -0.46 6.56 5.86
C GLY A 40 -0.42 7.19 4.46
N TYR A 41 0.67 7.87 4.10
CA TYR A 41 0.87 8.53 2.79
C TYR A 41 1.85 7.74 1.92
N CYS A 42 1.84 6.40 1.98
CA CYS A 42 2.88 5.54 1.42
C CYS A 42 3.15 5.75 -0.08
N TRP A 43 2.11 5.93 -0.91
CA TRP A 43 2.28 6.23 -2.35
C TRP A 43 3.04 7.55 -2.57
N PHE A 44 2.70 8.58 -1.81
CA PHE A 44 3.31 9.90 -1.94
C PHE A 44 4.74 9.89 -1.40
N ASN A 45 4.96 9.21 -0.29
CA ASN A 45 6.25 9.05 0.34
C ASN A 45 7.22 8.28 -0.57
N ALA A 46 6.79 7.13 -1.09
CA ALA A 46 7.58 6.34 -2.03
C ALA A 46 7.88 7.12 -3.31
N TYR A 47 6.89 7.85 -3.84
CA TYR A 47 7.10 8.71 -5.02
C TYR A 47 8.10 9.83 -4.76
N ALA A 48 7.92 10.62 -3.71
CA ALA A 48 8.82 11.70 -3.36
C ALA A 48 10.26 11.19 -3.17
N LYS A 49 10.41 10.03 -2.51
CA LYS A 49 11.73 9.44 -2.30
C LYS A 49 12.36 8.94 -3.59
N ALA A 50 11.61 8.20 -4.41
CA ALA A 50 12.08 7.68 -5.69
C ALA A 50 12.56 8.80 -6.63
N ASN A 51 11.88 9.95 -6.65
CA ASN A 51 12.29 11.09 -7.48
C ASN A 51 13.48 11.89 -6.92
N SER A 52 13.81 11.71 -5.64
CA SER A 52 14.95 12.38 -5.00
C SER A 52 16.26 11.61 -5.13
N ILE A 53 16.24 10.40 -5.69
CA ILE A 53 17.37 9.47 -5.73
C ILE A 53 17.56 8.96 -7.16
N GLN A 54 18.81 8.87 -7.62
CA GLN A 54 19.10 8.27 -8.92
C GLN A 54 18.68 6.79 -8.93
N ASN A 55 18.02 6.35 -10.01
CA ASN A 55 17.48 4.99 -10.15
C ASN A 55 16.39 4.61 -9.11
N GLY A 56 15.76 5.58 -8.46
CA GLY A 56 14.62 5.32 -7.58
C GLY A 56 13.38 4.90 -8.39
N GLU A 57 12.77 3.79 -8.00
CA GLU A 57 11.53 3.27 -8.60
C GLU A 57 10.42 3.16 -7.54
N VAL A 58 9.18 3.46 -7.92
CA VAL A 58 8.01 3.24 -7.06
C VAL A 58 7.41 1.87 -7.33
N ILE A 59 7.43 1.00 -6.33
CA ILE A 59 6.84 -0.34 -6.40
C ILE A 59 5.51 -0.33 -5.67
N ASN A 60 4.44 -0.72 -6.38
CA ASN A 60 3.09 -0.82 -5.83
C ASN A 60 2.76 -2.25 -5.44
N GLY A 61 2.02 -2.42 -4.36
CA GLY A 61 1.74 -3.72 -3.81
C GLY A 61 0.76 -3.70 -2.64
N TRP A 62 0.91 -4.70 -1.79
CA TRP A 62 0.10 -4.88 -0.58
C TRP A 62 1.02 -5.06 0.62
N ALA A 63 0.84 -4.23 1.64
CA ALA A 63 1.41 -4.44 2.96
C ALA A 63 0.42 -5.24 3.82
N PHE A 64 0.92 -6.24 4.54
CA PHE A 64 0.09 -7.12 5.35
C PHE A 64 0.29 -6.87 6.84
N TRP A 65 -0.82 -6.64 7.53
CA TRP A 65 -0.85 -6.29 8.95
C TRP A 65 -1.73 -7.27 9.71
N MET A 66 -1.21 -7.87 10.78
CA MET A 66 -2.02 -8.57 11.77
C MET A 66 -2.68 -7.56 12.71
N ILE A 67 -3.96 -7.80 12.96
CA ILE A 67 -4.76 -7.15 13.99
C ILE A 67 -5.49 -8.20 14.82
N ASP A 68 -6.08 -7.82 15.94
CA ASP A 68 -6.76 -8.75 16.86
C ASP A 68 -7.80 -9.65 16.16
N THR A 69 -8.44 -9.15 15.11
CA THR A 69 -9.53 -9.84 14.40
C THR A 69 -9.10 -10.59 13.13
N GLY A 70 -7.83 -10.51 12.71
CA GLY A 70 -7.35 -11.16 11.49
C GLY A 70 -6.20 -10.42 10.78
N ILE A 71 -6.16 -10.50 9.45
CA ILE A 71 -5.10 -9.88 8.63
C ILE A 71 -5.67 -8.86 7.65
N VAL A 72 -5.10 -7.66 7.67
CA VAL A 72 -5.39 -6.58 6.72
C VAL A 72 -4.33 -6.58 5.62
N ALA A 73 -4.76 -6.71 4.36
CA ALA A 73 -3.98 -6.29 3.21
C ALA A 73 -4.30 -4.83 2.90
N GLN A 74 -3.34 -3.96 3.18
CA GLN A 74 -3.40 -2.54 2.85
C GLN A 74 -2.72 -2.30 1.52
N HIS A 75 -3.39 -1.62 0.59
CA HIS A 75 -2.74 -1.19 -0.64
C HIS A 75 -1.61 -0.23 -0.28
N HIS A 76 -0.39 -0.50 -0.78
CA HIS A 76 0.83 0.13 -0.28
C HIS A 76 1.83 0.38 -1.40
N ALA A 77 2.80 1.26 -1.14
CA ALA A 77 3.92 1.48 -2.03
C ALA A 77 5.22 1.61 -1.26
N VAL A 78 6.28 1.08 -1.87
CA VAL A 78 7.65 1.13 -1.36
C VAL A 78 8.56 1.72 -2.45
N CYS A 79 9.74 2.20 -2.06
CA CYS A 79 10.74 2.67 -3.00
C CYS A 79 11.78 1.57 -3.23
N LYS A 80 12.12 1.33 -4.50
CA LYS A 80 13.20 0.42 -4.89
C LYS A 80 14.39 1.24 -5.34
N ILE A 81 15.55 0.97 -4.75
CA ILE A 81 16.82 1.66 -5.01
C ILE A 81 17.86 0.59 -5.28
N ASP A 82 18.49 0.61 -6.45
CA ASP A 82 19.53 -0.35 -6.86
C ASP A 82 19.11 -1.82 -6.63
N GLY A 83 17.84 -2.14 -6.90
CA GLY A 83 17.29 -3.49 -6.76
C GLY A 83 16.69 -3.80 -5.38
N VAL A 84 16.93 -2.97 -4.37
CA VAL A 84 16.49 -3.20 -2.98
C VAL A 84 15.24 -2.39 -2.67
N MET A 85 14.20 -3.03 -2.15
CA MET A 85 12.99 -2.34 -1.68
C MET A 85 13.13 -1.87 -0.24
N ILE A 86 12.70 -0.63 0.00
CA ILE A 86 12.70 0.05 1.29
C ILE A 86 11.38 0.78 1.44
N ASP A 87 10.72 0.61 2.58
CA ASP A 87 9.59 1.44 2.96
C ASP A 87 10.06 2.63 3.81
N PHE A 88 9.91 3.84 3.27
CA PHE A 88 10.25 5.06 4.00
C PHE A 88 9.08 5.62 4.81
N THR A 89 7.90 4.99 4.72
CA THR A 89 6.68 5.45 5.38
C THR A 89 6.72 5.09 6.86
N PRO A 90 6.57 6.06 7.77
CA PRO A 90 6.35 5.74 9.17
C PRO A 90 5.05 4.94 9.33
N ASN A 91 5.12 3.81 10.06
CA ASN A 91 3.97 2.93 10.27
C ASN A 91 3.50 2.97 11.73
N GLN A 92 2.22 2.67 11.95
CA GLN A 92 1.60 2.67 13.28
C GLN A 92 2.05 1.51 14.17
N ALA A 93 2.68 0.49 13.58
CA ALA A 93 3.19 -0.66 14.31
C ALA A 93 4.57 -0.41 14.93
N GLU A 94 5.21 0.74 14.63
CA GLU A 94 6.59 1.07 15.01
C GLU A 94 7.58 -0.06 14.67
N SER A 95 7.31 -0.78 13.59
CA SER A 95 8.11 -1.92 13.13
C SER A 95 9.16 -1.48 12.13
N ASP A 96 10.36 -2.06 12.25
CA ASP A 96 11.49 -1.88 11.33
C ASP A 96 11.34 -2.69 10.02
N PHE A 97 10.24 -3.42 9.86
CA PHE A 97 9.91 -4.14 8.63
C PHE A 97 8.40 -4.24 8.40
N ILE A 98 8.04 -4.47 7.14
CA ILE A 98 6.71 -4.90 6.73
C ILE A 98 6.79 -6.19 5.92
N LEU A 99 5.67 -6.93 5.88
CA LEU A 99 5.50 -7.99 4.89
C LEU A 99 4.77 -7.40 3.69
N PHE A 100 5.41 -7.43 2.52
CA PHE A 100 4.96 -6.73 1.32
C PHE A 100 4.92 -7.68 0.13
N SER A 101 3.86 -7.59 -0.68
CA SER A 101 3.78 -8.29 -1.96
C SER A 101 3.67 -7.29 -3.10
N ILE A 102 4.53 -7.42 -4.11
CA ILE A 102 4.43 -6.69 -5.36
C ILE A 102 3.11 -7.05 -6.06
N SER A 103 2.51 -6.07 -6.73
CA SER A 103 1.31 -6.29 -7.52
C SER A 103 1.20 -5.32 -8.71
N ASP A 104 1.49 -5.82 -9.90
CA ASP A 104 1.34 -5.07 -11.16
C ASP A 104 -0.11 -4.76 -11.54
N ARG A 105 -1.06 -5.58 -11.08
CA ARG A 105 -2.49 -5.40 -11.39
C ARG A 105 -3.16 -4.29 -10.59
N HIS A 106 -2.51 -3.86 -9.51
CA HIS A 106 -3.11 -2.97 -8.50
C HIS A 106 -2.21 -1.74 -8.31
N ARG A 107 -1.99 -0.96 -9.37
CA ARG A 107 -1.22 0.29 -9.29
C ARG A 107 -2.07 1.44 -8.74
N TYR A 108 -1.47 2.33 -7.96
CA TYR A 108 -2.08 3.61 -7.61
C TYR A 108 -2.30 4.46 -8.88
N ASP A 109 -3.48 5.05 -9.01
CA ASP A 109 -3.80 5.92 -10.13
C ASP A 109 -3.57 7.38 -9.73
N TYR A 110 -2.39 7.87 -10.08
CA TYR A 110 -1.93 9.23 -9.81
C TYR A 110 -2.72 10.28 -10.61
N VAL A 111 -3.29 9.93 -11.76
CA VAL A 111 -4.06 10.88 -12.58
C VAL A 111 -5.39 11.20 -11.91
N ASN A 112 -6.09 10.17 -11.45
CA ASN A 112 -7.41 10.32 -10.84
C ASN A 112 -7.38 10.37 -9.30
N ALA A 113 -6.20 10.27 -8.70
CA ALA A 113 -6.00 10.21 -7.26
C ALA A 113 -6.81 9.07 -6.61
N LYS A 114 -6.58 7.85 -7.10
CA LYS A 114 -7.34 6.65 -6.70
C LYS A 114 -6.43 5.55 -6.20
N ALA A 115 -6.68 5.08 -4.98
CA ALA A 115 -6.05 3.91 -4.37
C ALA A 115 -7.01 2.72 -4.37
N TYR A 116 -6.47 1.51 -4.30
CA TYR A 116 -7.29 0.34 -3.99
C TYR A 116 -7.74 0.36 -2.53
N LEU A 117 -8.93 -0.20 -2.30
CA LEU A 117 -9.42 -0.44 -0.95
C LEU A 117 -8.63 -1.54 -0.26
N SER A 118 -8.57 -1.47 1.07
CA SER A 118 -7.94 -2.52 1.88
C SER A 118 -8.86 -3.73 1.97
N LEU A 119 -8.29 -4.90 2.23
CA LEU A 119 -9.02 -6.14 2.45
C LEU A 119 -8.69 -6.67 3.83
N LEU A 120 -9.69 -7.09 4.60
CA LEU A 120 -9.50 -7.79 5.87
C LEU A 120 -10.00 -9.21 5.71
N ILE A 121 -9.15 -10.20 5.93
CA ILE A 121 -9.58 -11.56 6.25
C ILE A 121 -9.68 -11.70 7.76
N ASP A 122 -10.83 -12.11 8.27
CA ASP A 122 -11.00 -12.33 9.71
C ASP A 122 -10.53 -13.73 10.13
N ASN A 123 -10.47 -13.97 11.45
CA ASN A 123 -10.07 -15.26 12.02
C ASN A 123 -11.00 -16.43 11.66
N SER A 124 -12.19 -16.16 11.09
CA SER A 124 -13.11 -17.17 10.57
C SER A 124 -12.93 -17.41 9.06
N GLY A 125 -12.02 -16.68 8.41
CA GLY A 125 -11.73 -16.77 6.99
C GLY A 125 -12.64 -15.91 6.10
N TYR A 126 -13.51 -15.07 6.66
CA TYR A 126 -14.33 -14.17 5.85
C TYR A 126 -13.55 -12.92 5.43
N ILE A 127 -13.67 -12.57 4.15
CA ILE A 127 -12.98 -11.41 3.58
C ILE A 127 -13.96 -10.25 3.45
N THR A 128 -13.60 -9.11 4.06
CA THR A 128 -14.32 -7.85 3.97
C THR A 128 -13.48 -6.78 3.29
N ILE A 129 -14.13 -5.90 2.53
CA ILE A 129 -13.49 -4.75 1.89
C ILE A 129 -13.57 -3.56 2.86
N ARG A 130 -12.49 -2.82 3.00
CA ARG A 130 -12.32 -1.74 3.96
C ARG A 130 -11.90 -0.45 3.27
N ASP A 131 -12.55 0.66 3.63
CA ASP A 131 -12.12 1.99 3.20
C ASP A 131 -10.81 2.44 3.90
N ARG A 132 -10.29 3.61 3.56
CA ARG A 132 -9.12 4.21 4.24
C ARG A 132 -9.29 4.44 5.74
N ASN A 133 -10.53 4.54 6.22
CA ASN A 133 -10.86 4.72 7.63
C ASN A 133 -11.07 3.37 8.33
N ASN A 134 -10.72 2.27 7.64
CA ASN A 134 -10.91 0.90 8.09
C ASN A 134 -12.39 0.54 8.33
N GLN A 135 -13.32 1.22 7.67
CA GLN A 135 -14.75 0.92 7.73
C GLN A 135 -15.11 -0.12 6.68
N ALA A 136 -15.93 -1.10 7.05
CA ALA A 136 -16.44 -2.09 6.11
C ALA A 136 -17.29 -1.40 5.05
N VAL A 137 -16.99 -1.67 3.78
CA VAL A 137 -17.79 -1.20 2.66
C VAL A 137 -18.57 -2.35 2.04
N THR A 138 -19.84 -2.11 1.77
CA THR A 138 -20.69 -3.06 1.05
C THR A 138 -20.39 -2.95 -0.44
N PRO A 139 -19.94 -4.02 -1.10
CA PRO A 139 -19.66 -3.98 -2.53
C PRO A 139 -20.98 -3.85 -3.33
N PRO A 140 -21.12 -2.93 -4.29
CA PRO A 140 -22.12 -3.04 -5.33
C PRO A 140 -21.78 -4.30 -6.15
N ASN A 141 -22.54 -5.37 -5.96
CA ASN A 141 -22.48 -6.62 -6.74
C ASN A 141 -21.27 -7.55 -6.46
N GLY A 142 -20.65 -7.44 -5.29
CA GLY A 142 -19.87 -8.54 -4.70
C GLY A 142 -18.49 -8.87 -5.27
N ILE A 143 -18.11 -8.47 -6.49
CA ILE A 143 -16.80 -8.80 -7.07
C ILE A 143 -16.32 -7.70 -8.02
N GLY A 144 -15.25 -6.99 -7.65
CA GLY A 144 -14.56 -6.04 -8.54
C GLY A 144 -13.42 -5.29 -7.84
N PRO A 145 -12.45 -4.76 -8.59
CA PRO A 145 -11.37 -3.93 -8.04
C PRO A 145 -11.95 -2.60 -7.51
N TYR A 146 -12.10 -2.47 -6.19
CA TYR A 146 -12.56 -1.23 -5.57
C TYR A 146 -11.42 -0.22 -5.51
N ARG A 147 -11.71 0.99 -5.99
CA ARG A 147 -10.85 2.14 -5.77
C ARG A 147 -11.59 3.25 -5.05
N GLN A 148 -10.95 3.85 -4.07
CA GLN A 148 -11.46 5.06 -3.40
C GLN A 148 -10.82 6.31 -3.99
N ILE A 149 -11.62 7.36 -4.09
CA ILE A 149 -11.14 8.71 -4.31
C ILE A 149 -10.51 9.20 -3.00
N VAL A 150 -9.29 9.73 -3.08
CA VAL A 150 -8.60 10.33 -1.93
C VAL A 150 -9.05 11.79 -1.71
N SER A 151 -8.73 12.36 -0.55
CA SER A 151 -9.18 13.70 -0.13
C SER A 151 -8.63 14.83 -1.04
N GLU A 152 -9.21 16.03 -0.98
CA GLU A 152 -8.70 17.18 -1.76
C GLU A 152 -7.28 17.59 -1.32
N GLU A 153 -6.92 17.37 -0.05
CA GLU A 153 -5.54 17.56 0.43
C GLU A 153 -4.57 16.66 -0.35
N GLU A 154 -4.87 15.37 -0.43
CA GLU A 154 -4.05 14.38 -1.17
C GLU A 154 -4.06 14.64 -2.67
N ARG A 155 -5.21 15.03 -3.24
CA ARG A 155 -5.28 15.49 -4.64
C ARG A 155 -4.41 16.71 -4.88
N SER A 156 -4.34 17.64 -3.93
CA SER A 156 -3.47 18.82 -4.04
C SER A 156 -1.99 18.43 -4.03
N VAL A 157 -1.61 17.45 -3.20
CA VAL A 157 -0.24 16.90 -3.16
C VAL A 157 0.09 16.26 -4.51
N ILE A 158 -0.81 15.45 -5.05
CA ILE A 158 -0.67 14.85 -6.39
C ILE A 158 -0.51 15.94 -7.45
N ARG A 159 -1.38 16.95 -7.49
CA ARG A 159 -1.27 18.05 -8.47
C ARG A 159 0.03 18.85 -8.36
N ARG A 160 0.74 18.82 -7.23
CA ARG A 160 2.07 19.42 -7.07
C ARG A 160 3.20 18.50 -7.55
N LEU A 161 3.01 17.19 -7.45
CA LEU A 161 3.95 16.17 -7.88
C LEU A 161 3.81 15.82 -9.38
N VAL A 162 2.60 15.87 -9.92
CA VAL A 162 2.22 15.54 -11.31
C VAL A 162 2.73 16.49 -12.41
N PRO A 163 3.09 17.78 -12.19
CA PRO A 163 3.73 18.58 -13.23
C PRO A 163 5.05 17.96 -13.72
N HIS A 164 5.71 17.13 -12.90
CA HIS A 164 6.88 16.34 -13.30
C HIS A 164 6.52 15.08 -14.13
N PHE A 165 5.25 14.69 -14.22
CA PHE A 165 4.78 13.52 -14.98
C PHE A 165 4.55 13.80 -16.48
N MET A 166 4.28 15.04 -16.87
CA MET A 166 3.96 15.38 -18.27
C MET A 166 5.10 16.09 -19.02
N GLY A 167 6.28 16.18 -18.41
CA GLY A 167 7.44 16.93 -18.91
C GLY A 167 8.63 16.08 -19.36
N SER A 168 8.40 14.93 -19.98
CA SER A 168 9.46 14.20 -20.71
C SER A 168 8.84 13.23 -21.71
N GLY A 169 8.23 13.81 -22.74
CA GLY A 169 7.80 13.11 -23.94
C GLY A 169 8.15 13.94 -25.17
N ILE A 170 9.11 13.43 -25.94
CA ILE A 170 9.50 13.82 -27.30
C ILE A 170 10.38 15.08 -27.41
N GLN A 171 11.70 14.86 -27.50
CA GLN A 171 12.48 15.37 -28.62
C GLN A 171 12.81 14.20 -29.55
#